data_AF-A0A1B6GYC9-F1
#
_entry.id   AF-A0A1B6GYC9-F1
#
_cell.length_a   1.000
_cell.length_b   1.000
_cell.length_c   1.000
_cell.angle_alpha   90.00
_cell.angle_beta   90.00
_cell.angle_gamma   90.00
#
_symmetry.space_group_name_H-M   'P 1'
#
loop_
_entity.id
_entity.type
_entity.pdbx_description
1 polymer ?
#
loop_
_entity_poly.entity_id
_entity_poly.type
_entity_poly.pdbx_seq_one_letter_code
_entity_poly.pdbx_strand_id
1 'polypeptide(L)'
;MWNNFFKHIDIDPANVHILDGNATNLTQECSSFEEKIKEAGGVHLFIGGIGPDGHIAFNEPGSSLVSRTRVKTLAQETLEANARFFGNDLSKVPKQALTVGVGTVMDAQEVMILITGTHKAFALYKAIEEGVNHMWTVSAFQQHPQTIIVCDEDATQELRVKTVKYFKNLEHVHHKLIETETAQVSSPV
;
A
#
# COMPACT_ATOMS: atom_id res chain seq x y z
N MET A 1 1.06 -13.92 4.44
CA MET A 1 2.40 -13.81 3.84
C MET A 1 3.10 -15.16 3.68
N TRP A 2 3.41 -15.90 4.76
CA TRP A 2 4.16 -17.18 4.67
C TRP A 2 3.59 -18.18 3.65
N ASN A 3 2.28 -18.43 3.70
CA ASN A 3 1.63 -19.43 2.83
C ASN A 3 1.52 -19.03 1.35
N ASN A 4 1.47 -17.74 1.04
CA ASN A 4 1.17 -17.25 -0.30
C ASN A 4 2.41 -16.71 -1.02
N PHE A 5 3.51 -16.44 -0.31
CA PHE A 5 4.71 -15.85 -0.90
C PHE A 5 6.01 -16.44 -0.33
N PHE A 6 6.37 -16.13 0.93
CA PHE A 6 7.73 -16.40 1.44
C PHE A 6 8.21 -17.84 1.30
N LYS A 7 7.35 -18.84 1.53
CA LYS A 7 7.76 -20.26 1.42
C LYS A 7 8.00 -20.75 -0.01
N HIS A 8 7.66 -19.94 -1.02
CA HIS A 8 7.73 -20.30 -2.44
C HIS A 8 8.89 -19.60 -3.17
N ILE A 9 9.71 -18.83 -2.45
CA ILE A 9 10.86 -18.10 -2.97
C ILE A 9 12.08 -18.35 -2.08
N ASP A 10 13.24 -17.88 -2.53
CA ASP A 10 14.56 -18.06 -1.91
C ASP A 10 14.95 -16.92 -0.95
N ILE A 11 13.97 -16.21 -0.37
CA ILE A 11 14.23 -15.18 0.63
C ILE A 11 14.73 -15.81 1.93
N ASP A 12 15.84 -15.28 2.48
CA ASP A 12 16.31 -15.66 3.81
C ASP A 12 15.27 -15.22 4.86
N PRO A 13 14.73 -16.13 5.70
CA PRO A 13 13.80 -15.78 6.76
C PRO A 13 14.30 -14.69 7.71
N ALA A 14 15.61 -14.54 7.89
CA ALA A 14 16.20 -13.47 8.71
C ALA A 14 15.95 -12.07 8.13
N ASN A 15 15.71 -11.96 6.81
CA ASN A 15 15.39 -10.72 6.11
C ASN A 15 13.87 -10.47 6.03
N VAL A 16 13.05 -11.28 6.69
CA VAL A 16 11.59 -11.11 6.73
C VAL A 16 11.20 -10.43 8.04
N HIS A 17 10.61 -9.24 7.92
CA HIS A 17 10.15 -8.46 9.07
C HIS A 17 8.64 -8.24 8.98
N ILE A 18 7.92 -8.65 10.04
CA ILE A 18 6.48 -8.43 10.21
C ILE A 18 6.27 -7.96 11.65
N LEU A 19 5.40 -6.97 11.83
CA LEU A 19 4.98 -6.50 13.16
C LEU A 19 4.37 -7.63 13.98
N ASP A 20 4.85 -7.82 15.21
CA ASP A 20 4.28 -8.80 16.13
C ASP A 20 3.04 -8.24 16.85
N GLY A 21 1.86 -8.61 16.34
CA GLY A 21 0.58 -8.24 16.94
C GLY A 21 0.30 -8.84 18.33
N ASN A 22 1.13 -9.77 18.81
CA ASN A 22 1.01 -10.37 20.14
C ASN A 22 2.10 -9.88 21.12
N ALA A 23 2.92 -8.91 20.73
CA ALA A 23 3.97 -8.38 21.60
C ALA A 23 3.38 -7.81 22.90
N THR A 24 4.07 -8.07 24.02
CA THR A 24 3.63 -7.58 25.34
C THR A 24 3.61 -6.05 25.42
N ASN A 25 4.52 -5.39 24.71
CA ASN A 25 4.59 -3.93 24.59
C ASN A 25 4.50 -3.52 23.12
N LEU A 26 3.27 -3.26 22.67
CA LEU A 26 2.96 -2.90 21.28
C LEU A 26 3.65 -1.59 20.84
N THR A 27 3.81 -0.61 21.73
CA THR A 27 4.49 0.65 21.40
C THR A 27 5.99 0.43 21.16
N GLN A 28 6.61 -0.42 21.97
CA GLN A 28 8.01 -0.81 21.78
C GLN A 28 8.19 -1.61 20.49
N GLU A 29 7.28 -2.53 20.17
CA GLU A 29 7.31 -3.28 18.91
C GLU A 29 7.25 -2.34 17.71
N CYS A 30 6.33 -1.37 17.70
CA CYS A 30 6.26 -0.35 16.65
C CYS A 30 7.55 0.47 16.52
N SER A 31 8.13 0.89 17.64
CA SER A 31 9.38 1.67 17.62
C SER A 31 10.56 0.84 17.13
N SER A 32 10.63 -0.44 17.52
CA SER A 32 11.66 -1.37 17.09
C SER A 32 11.55 -1.69 15.59
N PHE A 33 10.33 -1.73 15.05
CA PHE A 33 10.10 -1.92 13.62
C PHE A 33 10.61 -0.73 12.79
N GLU A 34 10.42 0.50 13.28
CA GLU A 34 10.98 1.70 12.65
C GLU A 34 12.51 1.71 12.64
N GLU A 35 13.15 1.29 13.75
CA GLU A 35 14.62 1.17 13.78
C GLU A 35 15.13 0.11 12.82
N LYS A 36 14.45 -1.05 12.69
CA LYS A 36 14.82 -2.07 11.69
C LYS A 36 14.78 -1.53 10.26
N ILE A 37 13.75 -0.72 9.92
CA ILE A 37 13.67 -0.07 8.61
C ILE A 37 14.87 0.86 8.39
N LYS A 38 15.21 1.66 9.41
CA LYS A 38 16.33 2.60 9.37
C LYS A 38 17.69 1.88 9.26
N GLU A 39 17.89 0.82 10.04
CA GLU A 39 19.10 -0.02 10.01
C GLU A 39 19.29 -0.70 8.65
N ALA A 40 18.19 -1.05 7.97
CA ALA A 40 18.21 -1.56 6.60
C ALA A 40 18.49 -0.49 5.53
N GLY A 41 18.59 0.79 5.91
CA GLY A 41 18.83 1.91 4.99
C GLY A 41 17.56 2.53 4.40
N GLY A 42 16.38 2.21 4.95
CA GLY A 42 15.08 2.66 4.43
C GLY A 42 14.46 1.67 3.45
N VAL A 43 13.25 2.00 2.98
CA VAL A 43 12.51 1.17 2.02
C VAL A 43 12.77 1.70 0.61
N HIS A 44 13.35 0.88 -0.26
CA HIS A 44 13.56 1.27 -1.66
C HIS A 44 12.22 1.33 -2.43
N LEU A 45 11.43 0.26 -2.34
CA LEU A 45 10.10 0.19 -2.96
C LEU A 45 9.08 -0.29 -1.93
N PHE A 46 8.06 0.53 -1.66
CA PHE A 46 6.92 0.15 -0.84
C PHE A 46 5.75 -0.23 -1.74
N ILE A 47 5.30 -1.48 -1.66
CA ILE A 47 4.11 -1.95 -2.39
C ILE A 47 2.91 -1.98 -1.43
N GLY A 48 1.84 -1.29 -1.81
CA GLY A 48 0.61 -1.20 -1.04
C GLY A 48 -0.64 -1.40 -1.91
N GLY A 49 -1.78 -1.39 -1.24
CA GLY A 49 -3.09 -1.25 -1.86
C GLY A 49 -3.87 -0.13 -1.20
N ILE A 50 -5.10 0.08 -1.66
CA ILE A 50 -6.02 1.08 -1.12
C ILE A 50 -7.26 0.41 -0.51
N GLY A 51 -7.68 0.85 0.68
CA GLY A 51 -8.99 0.49 1.26
C GLY A 51 -10.17 1.13 0.49
N PRO A 52 -11.41 0.64 0.63
CA PRO A 52 -12.58 1.30 0.04
C PRO A 52 -12.83 2.73 0.58
N ASP A 53 -12.30 3.02 1.76
CA ASP A 53 -12.23 4.31 2.46
C ASP A 53 -10.97 5.13 2.14
N GLY A 54 -10.12 4.65 1.23
CA GLY A 54 -8.88 5.32 0.85
C GLY A 54 -7.70 5.16 1.80
N HIS A 55 -7.74 4.21 2.76
CA HIS A 55 -6.59 4.01 3.65
C HIS A 55 -5.37 3.38 2.94
N ILE A 56 -4.16 3.81 3.35
CA ILE A 56 -2.91 3.07 3.15
C ILE A 56 -2.56 2.28 4.41
N ALA A 57 -2.19 1.00 4.27
CA ALA A 57 -2.00 0.07 5.39
C ALA A 57 -3.26 0.05 6.29
N PHE A 58 -3.18 0.27 7.60
CA PHE A 58 -4.34 0.54 8.45
C PHE A 58 -4.40 2.00 8.94
N ASN A 59 -3.95 2.94 8.11
CA ASN A 59 -4.11 4.38 8.38
C ASN A 59 -5.54 4.82 8.02
N GLU A 60 -6.48 4.40 8.85
CA GLU A 60 -7.91 4.71 8.79
C GLU A 60 -8.18 6.22 8.66
N PRO A 61 -9.35 6.64 8.13
CA PRO A 61 -9.74 8.04 8.01
C PRO A 61 -9.51 8.84 9.31
N GLY A 62 -8.91 10.03 9.16
CA GLY A 62 -8.49 10.90 10.26
C GLY A 62 -7.08 10.64 10.79
N SER A 63 -6.35 9.65 10.25
CA SER A 63 -4.97 9.38 10.62
C SER A 63 -4.02 10.51 10.18
N SER A 64 -3.10 10.91 11.04
CA SER A 64 -2.07 11.90 10.68
C SER A 64 -1.28 11.47 9.44
N LEU A 65 -1.15 12.39 8.47
CA LEU A 65 -0.40 12.16 7.22
C LEU A 65 1.12 12.07 7.42
N VAL A 66 1.60 12.44 8.62
CA VAL A 66 3.02 12.30 9.03
C VAL A 66 3.18 11.27 10.14
N SER A 67 2.21 10.37 10.30
CA SER A 67 2.25 9.36 11.34
C SER A 67 3.39 8.35 11.15
N ARG A 68 3.86 7.80 12.27
CA ARG A 68 4.76 6.64 12.32
C ARG A 68 4.01 5.35 12.62
N THR A 69 4.76 4.24 12.62
CA THR A 69 4.28 2.92 13.00
C THR A 69 3.65 2.95 14.39
N ARG A 70 2.44 2.42 14.51
CA ARG A 70 1.64 2.51 15.75
C ARG A 70 0.52 1.47 15.78
N VAL A 71 -0.10 1.35 16.95
CA VAL A 71 -1.39 0.68 17.12
C VAL A 71 -2.49 1.57 16.52
N LYS A 72 -3.38 0.97 15.72
CA LYS A 72 -4.59 1.62 15.23
C LYS A 72 -5.81 0.76 15.51
N THR A 73 -6.86 1.40 16.02
CA THR A 73 -8.20 0.81 16.08
C THR A 73 -8.80 0.84 14.69
N LEU A 74 -9.35 -0.29 14.26
CA LEU A 74 -9.93 -0.45 12.94
C LEU A 74 -11.30 0.24 12.86
N ALA A 75 -11.57 0.87 11.72
CA ALA A 75 -12.87 1.46 11.44
C ALA A 75 -13.94 0.38 11.22
N GLN A 76 -15.21 0.74 11.40
CA GLN A 76 -16.34 -0.18 11.20
C GLN A 76 -16.33 -0.80 9.79
N GLU A 77 -16.09 0.02 8.76
CA GLU A 77 -16.01 -0.40 7.36
C GLU A 77 -14.87 -1.44 7.14
N THR A 78 -13.71 -1.22 7.77
CA THR A 78 -12.58 -2.15 7.73
C THR A 78 -12.91 -3.49 8.43
N LEU A 79 -13.64 -3.45 9.55
CA LEU A 79 -14.10 -4.67 10.22
C LEU A 79 -15.07 -5.46 9.33
N GLU A 80 -16.03 -4.78 8.71
CA GLU A 80 -17.03 -5.40 7.82
C GLU A 80 -16.38 -6.00 6.56
N ALA A 81 -15.45 -5.27 5.92
CA ALA A 81 -14.72 -5.74 4.74
C ALA A 81 -13.87 -6.99 5.04
N ASN A 82 -13.35 -7.11 6.27
CA ASN A 82 -12.52 -8.22 6.69
C ASN A 82 -13.29 -9.39 7.30
N ALA A 83 -14.55 -9.22 7.70
CA ALA A 83 -15.37 -10.28 8.30
C ALA A 83 -15.46 -11.55 7.42
N ARG A 84 -15.36 -11.40 6.09
CA ARG A 84 -15.28 -12.53 5.13
C ARG A 84 -14.14 -13.52 5.42
N PHE A 85 -13.04 -13.05 6.02
CA PHE A 85 -11.91 -13.89 6.41
C PHE A 85 -12.10 -14.58 7.76
N PHE A 86 -13.13 -14.20 8.52
CA PHE A 86 -13.45 -14.72 9.85
C PHE A 86 -14.81 -15.44 9.87
N GLY A 87 -15.20 -16.03 8.75
CA GLY A 87 -16.46 -16.77 8.63
C GLY A 87 -17.70 -15.88 8.60
N ASN A 88 -17.57 -14.64 8.11
CA ASN A 88 -18.61 -13.61 8.13
C ASN A 88 -19.10 -13.23 9.55
N ASP A 89 -18.24 -13.40 10.55
CA ASP A 89 -18.53 -13.08 11.95
C ASP A 89 -17.69 -11.87 12.41
N LEU A 90 -18.35 -10.72 12.54
CA LEU A 90 -17.71 -9.46 12.92
C LEU A 90 -17.06 -9.54 14.32
N SER A 91 -17.60 -10.35 15.23
CA SER A 91 -17.08 -10.47 16.60
C SER A 91 -15.71 -11.12 16.69
N LYS A 92 -15.32 -11.86 15.65
CA LYS A 92 -14.03 -12.55 15.54
C LYS A 92 -12.94 -11.71 14.88
N VAL A 93 -13.31 -10.56 14.30
CA VAL A 93 -12.34 -9.67 13.64
C VAL A 93 -11.56 -8.91 14.72
N PRO A 94 -10.21 -8.92 14.69
CA PRO A 94 -9.40 -8.11 15.60
C PRO A 94 -9.79 -6.63 15.52
N LYS A 95 -10.00 -5.97 16.66
CA LYS A 95 -10.42 -4.56 16.71
C LYS A 95 -9.27 -3.58 16.52
N GLN A 96 -8.04 -4.05 16.63
CA GLN A 96 -6.83 -3.27 16.51
C GLN A 96 -5.80 -4.00 15.65
N ALA A 97 -4.95 -3.23 15.00
CA ALA A 97 -3.79 -3.72 14.26
C ALA A 97 -2.56 -2.85 14.55
N LEU A 98 -1.38 -3.46 14.45
CA LEU A 98 -0.16 -2.70 14.25
C LEU A 98 -0.04 -2.34 12.78
N THR A 99 0.30 -1.09 12.50
CA THR A 99 0.43 -0.59 11.13
C THR A 99 1.61 0.35 11.03
N VAL A 100 2.31 0.31 9.89
CA VAL A 100 3.18 1.42 9.48
C VAL A 100 2.37 2.71 9.35
N GLY A 101 3.00 3.84 9.62
CA GLY A 101 2.36 5.14 9.48
C GLY A 101 2.39 5.67 8.05
N VAL A 102 1.59 6.70 7.77
CA VAL A 102 1.63 7.37 6.46
C VAL A 102 3.01 7.95 6.19
N GLY A 103 3.62 8.59 7.19
CA GLY A 103 4.99 9.10 7.12
C GLY A 103 6.02 7.99 6.90
N THR A 104 5.84 6.83 7.53
CA THR A 104 6.72 5.66 7.31
C THR A 104 6.71 5.20 5.84
N VAL A 105 5.55 5.22 5.18
CA VAL A 105 5.43 4.87 3.75
C VAL A 105 5.96 6.00 2.85
N MET A 106 5.71 7.26 3.22
CA MET A 106 6.23 8.44 2.52
C MET A 106 7.76 8.56 2.55
N ASP A 107 8.43 7.90 3.50
CA ASP A 107 9.90 7.84 3.57
C ASP A 107 10.50 6.81 2.60
N ALA A 108 9.69 5.98 1.95
CA ALA A 108 10.18 5.08 0.92
C ALA A 108 10.73 5.87 -0.27
N GLN A 109 11.71 5.32 -0.99
CA GLN A 109 12.21 5.97 -2.19
C GLN A 109 11.17 5.94 -3.33
N GLU A 110 10.44 4.84 -3.44
CA GLU A 110 9.34 4.66 -4.39
C GLU A 110 8.14 4.00 -3.71
N VAL A 111 6.93 4.44 -4.08
CA VAL A 111 5.67 3.85 -3.61
C VAL A 111 4.87 3.35 -4.81
N MET A 112 4.43 2.09 -4.75
CA MET A 112 3.54 1.50 -5.74
C MET A 112 2.23 1.06 -5.11
N ILE A 113 1.10 1.60 -5.59
CA ILE A 113 -0.23 1.26 -5.09
C ILE A 113 -0.99 0.47 -6.16
N LEU A 114 -1.37 -0.77 -5.82
CA LEU A 114 -2.20 -1.62 -6.67
C LEU A 114 -3.69 -1.46 -6.33
N ILE A 115 -4.52 -1.18 -7.35
CA ILE A 115 -5.94 -0.88 -7.18
C ILE A 115 -6.77 -1.62 -8.23
N THR A 116 -7.56 -2.60 -7.80
CA THR A 116 -8.37 -3.42 -8.73
C THR A 116 -9.83 -3.51 -8.31
N GLY A 117 -10.74 -3.37 -9.27
CA GLY A 117 -12.17 -3.57 -9.14
C GLY A 117 -12.97 -2.31 -8.76
N THR A 118 -14.24 -2.28 -9.16
CA THR A 118 -15.14 -1.11 -9.03
C THR A 118 -15.32 -0.65 -7.59
N HIS A 119 -15.28 -1.57 -6.62
CA HIS A 119 -15.37 -1.27 -5.19
C HIS A 119 -14.24 -0.38 -4.65
N LYS A 120 -13.21 -0.09 -5.46
CA LYS A 120 -12.12 0.85 -5.14
C LYS A 120 -12.14 2.13 -5.97
N ALA A 121 -13.05 2.26 -6.93
CA ALA A 121 -13.05 3.37 -7.87
C ALA A 121 -13.24 4.74 -7.18
N PHE A 122 -14.15 4.80 -6.21
CA PHE A 122 -14.36 6.03 -5.45
C PHE A 122 -13.15 6.43 -4.60
N ALA A 123 -12.49 5.45 -3.98
CA ALA A 123 -11.27 5.69 -3.21
C ALA A 123 -10.13 6.21 -4.11
N LEU A 124 -9.98 5.64 -5.32
CA LEU A 124 -9.02 6.14 -6.31
C LEU A 124 -9.33 7.59 -6.71
N TYR A 125 -10.58 7.89 -7.05
CA TYR A 125 -11.02 9.26 -7.34
C TYR A 125 -10.65 10.24 -6.22
N LYS A 126 -10.96 9.90 -4.95
CA LYS A 126 -10.61 10.71 -3.78
C LYS A 126 -9.10 10.87 -3.59
N ALA A 127 -8.33 9.84 -3.92
CA ALA A 127 -6.89 9.85 -3.75
C ALA A 127 -6.15 10.71 -4.79
N ILE A 128 -6.67 10.85 -6.02
CA ILE A 128 -5.91 11.49 -7.12
C ILE A 128 -6.58 12.70 -7.77
N GLU A 129 -7.90 12.85 -7.70
CA GLU A 129 -8.61 13.99 -8.30
C GLU A 129 -9.07 15.04 -7.26
N GLU A 130 -9.24 14.63 -6.01
CA GLU A 130 -9.41 15.56 -4.90
C GLU A 130 -8.07 15.92 -4.25
N GLY A 131 -8.09 16.84 -3.29
CA GLY A 131 -6.88 17.31 -2.62
C GLY A 131 -6.40 16.39 -1.50
N VAL A 132 -5.16 16.60 -1.07
CA VAL A 132 -4.56 15.96 0.11
C VAL A 132 -5.47 16.10 1.33
N ASN A 133 -5.89 14.97 1.89
CA ASN A 133 -6.84 14.92 3.00
C ASN A 133 -6.59 13.68 3.88
N HIS A 134 -6.52 13.87 5.20
CA HIS A 134 -6.33 12.77 6.15
C HIS A 134 -7.52 11.79 6.25
N MET A 135 -8.66 12.11 5.63
CA MET A 135 -9.79 11.17 5.49
C MET A 135 -9.56 10.14 4.38
N TRP A 136 -8.66 10.41 3.43
CA TRP A 136 -8.33 9.54 2.31
C TRP A 136 -6.81 9.42 2.24
N THR A 137 -6.19 8.63 3.12
CA THR A 137 -4.76 8.76 3.42
C THR A 137 -3.82 8.43 2.24
N VAL A 138 -4.28 7.68 1.23
CA VAL A 138 -3.54 7.52 -0.04
C VAL A 138 -3.34 8.85 -0.78
N SER A 139 -4.20 9.86 -0.56
CA SER A 139 -4.00 11.21 -1.13
C SER A 139 -2.71 11.88 -0.67
N ALA A 140 -2.07 11.43 0.42
CA ALA A 140 -0.76 11.91 0.84
C ALA A 140 0.31 11.75 -0.25
N PHE A 141 0.20 10.70 -1.07
CA PHE A 141 1.17 10.40 -2.12
C PHE A 141 1.16 11.37 -3.29
N GLN A 142 0.20 12.30 -3.35
CA GLN A 142 0.28 13.46 -4.24
C GLN A 142 1.52 14.34 -3.95
N GLN A 143 2.07 14.26 -2.74
CA GLN A 143 3.26 14.99 -2.31
C GLN A 143 4.51 14.10 -2.27
N HIS A 144 4.41 12.83 -2.65
CA HIS A 144 5.54 11.91 -2.68
C HIS A 144 6.28 12.08 -4.02
N PRO A 145 7.63 12.13 -4.02
CA PRO A 145 8.40 12.41 -5.24
C PRO A 145 8.27 11.33 -6.32
N GLN A 146 7.98 10.08 -5.93
CA GLN A 146 7.91 8.96 -6.86
C GLN A 146 6.83 7.95 -6.46
N THR A 147 5.61 8.14 -6.97
CA THR A 147 4.48 7.23 -6.75
C THR A 147 3.96 6.68 -8.06
N ILE A 148 3.77 5.37 -8.11
CA ILE A 148 3.11 4.66 -9.22
C ILE A 148 1.77 4.11 -8.72
N ILE A 149 0.70 4.37 -9.46
CA ILE A 149 -0.60 3.73 -9.25
C ILE A 149 -0.83 2.78 -10.41
N VAL A 150 -0.96 1.49 -10.10
CA VAL A 150 -1.32 0.45 -11.07
C VAL A 150 -2.76 0.07 -10.83
N CYS A 151 -3.62 0.21 -11.84
CA CYS A 151 -5.04 -0.08 -11.70
C CYS A 151 -5.65 -0.77 -12.92
N ASP A 152 -6.77 -1.48 -12.70
CA ASP A 152 -7.60 -2.02 -13.77
C ASP A 152 -8.66 -1.02 -14.25
N GLU A 153 -9.33 -1.33 -15.37
CA GLU A 153 -10.38 -0.46 -15.93
C GLU A 153 -11.51 -0.21 -14.92
N ASP A 154 -11.90 -1.24 -14.15
CA ASP A 154 -13.00 -1.18 -13.20
C ASP A 154 -12.72 -0.19 -12.05
N ALA A 155 -11.45 -0.06 -11.62
CA ALA A 155 -11.05 0.94 -10.63
C ALA A 155 -11.12 2.38 -11.16
N THR A 156 -11.24 2.61 -12.48
CA THR A 156 -11.26 3.97 -13.05
C THR A 156 -12.66 4.58 -13.22
N GLN A 157 -13.72 3.87 -12.84
CA GLN A 157 -15.12 4.23 -13.16
C GLN A 157 -15.58 5.58 -12.58
N GLU A 158 -14.97 6.03 -11.48
CA GLU A 158 -15.29 7.33 -10.84
C GLU A 158 -14.34 8.47 -11.30
N LEU A 159 -13.36 8.18 -12.16
CA LEU A 159 -12.42 9.18 -12.65
C LEU A 159 -13.02 9.98 -13.80
N ARG A 160 -12.55 11.23 -13.95
CA ARG A 160 -12.88 12.03 -15.14
C ARG A 160 -12.31 11.36 -16.38
N VAL A 161 -13.10 11.36 -17.44
CA VAL A 161 -12.68 10.89 -18.79
C VAL A 161 -11.35 11.53 -19.22
N LYS A 162 -11.13 12.81 -18.90
CA LYS A 162 -9.88 13.52 -19.23
C LYS A 162 -8.67 12.91 -18.53
N THR A 163 -8.80 12.52 -17.26
CA THR A 163 -7.75 11.90 -16.45
C THR A 163 -7.37 10.54 -17.03
N VAL A 164 -8.37 9.68 -17.27
CA VAL A 164 -8.14 8.34 -17.85
C VAL A 164 -7.48 8.45 -19.23
N LYS A 165 -7.99 9.33 -20.11
CA LYS A 165 -7.41 9.54 -21.45
C LYS A 165 -5.96 10.01 -21.39
N TYR A 166 -5.64 10.93 -20.47
CA TYR A 166 -4.27 11.42 -20.32
C TYR A 166 -3.30 10.29 -20.00
N PHE A 167 -3.61 9.47 -19.00
CA PHE A 167 -2.71 8.38 -18.58
C PHE A 167 -2.66 7.21 -19.57
N LYS A 168 -3.77 6.87 -20.24
CA LYS A 168 -3.75 5.89 -21.34
C LYS A 168 -2.88 6.35 -22.50
N ASN A 169 -2.88 7.64 -22.83
CA ASN A 169 -1.99 8.16 -23.87
C ASN A 169 -0.50 8.06 -23.48
N LEU A 170 -0.18 7.98 -22.18
CA LEU A 170 1.18 7.79 -21.67
C LEU A 170 1.54 6.31 -21.46
N GLU A 171 0.63 5.37 -21.69
CA GLU A 171 0.83 3.95 -21.43
C GLU A 171 2.06 3.40 -22.16
N HIS A 172 2.27 3.78 -23.42
CA HIS A 172 3.47 3.41 -24.19
C HIS A 172 4.80 3.90 -23.60
N VAL A 173 4.78 5.00 -22.85
CA VAL A 173 5.97 5.49 -22.12
C VAL A 173 6.18 4.65 -20.87
N HIS A 174 5.11 4.39 -20.12
CA HIS A 174 5.19 3.65 -18.86
C HIS A 174 5.41 2.14 -19.07
N HIS A 175 4.99 1.56 -20.19
CA HIS A 175 5.29 0.16 -20.53
C HIS A 175 6.78 -0.11 -20.64
N LYS A 176 7.59 0.91 -20.97
CA LYS A 176 9.06 0.80 -20.94
C LYS A 176 9.64 0.46 -19.56
N LEU A 177 8.87 0.66 -18.48
CA LEU A 177 9.28 0.27 -17.13
C LEU A 177 9.27 -1.25 -16.92
N ILE A 178 8.50 -1.99 -17.73
CA ILE A 178 8.33 -3.44 -17.63
C ILE A 178 8.76 -4.19 -18.89
N GLU A 179 8.94 -3.48 -20.01
CA GLU A 179 9.67 -4.01 -21.16
C GLU A 179 11.13 -4.19 -20.75
N THR A 180 11.50 -5.40 -20.36
CA THR A 180 12.91 -5.82 -20.30
C THR A 180 13.59 -5.44 -21.61
N GLU A 181 14.81 -4.89 -21.56
CA GLU A 181 15.72 -4.83 -22.71
C GLU A 181 16.01 -6.27 -23.20
N THR A 182 15.08 -6.87 -23.93
CA THR A 182 15.26 -8.12 -24.66
C THR A 182 16.01 -7.84 -25.96
N ALA A 183 17.20 -7.25 -25.87
CA ALA A 183 18.09 -7.07 -27.02
C ALA A 183 19.51 -6.68 -26.59
N GLN A 184 20.30 -7.64 -26.07
CA GLN A 184 21.75 -7.80 -26.34
C GLN A 184 22.37 -8.96 -25.54
N VAL A 185 21.91 -10.19 -25.81
CA VAL A 185 22.74 -11.38 -25.60
C VAL A 185 22.73 -12.20 -26.89
N SER A 186 23.31 -11.62 -27.93
CA SER A 186 23.79 -12.36 -29.10
C SER A 186 25.16 -11.82 -29.49
N SER A 187 26.21 -12.44 -28.96
CA SER A 187 27.45 -12.55 -29.71
C SER A 187 28.07 -13.92 -29.45
N PRO A 188 28.23 -14.75 -30.50
CA PRO A 188 28.96 -15.99 -30.41
C PRO A 188 30.46 -15.68 -30.58
N VAL A 189 31.27 -16.10 -29.62
CA VAL A 189 32.65 -16.54 -29.87
C VAL A 189 32.90 -17.79 -29.05
#